data_AF-A0A9E0LIV8-F1
#
_entry.id   AF-A0A9E0LIV8-F1
#
_cell.length_a   1.000
_cell.length_b   1.000
_cell.length_c   1.000
_cell.angle_alpha   90.00
_cell.angle_beta   90.00
_cell.angle_gamma   90.00
#
_symmetry.space_group_name_H-M   'P 1'
#
loop_
_entity.id
_entity.type
_entity.pdbx_description
1 polymer ?
#
loop_
_entity_poly.entity_id
_entity_poly.type
_entity_poly.pdbx_seq_one_letter_code
_entity_poly.pdbx_strand_id
1 'polypeptide(L)'
;MQESDLITLKVLLPFGVFAEKADVLKVVADTNVGSVGILPHRLDCVAALTPGILFYESKSEGDVYVAVDQGILVKVGLSVLISVSNAIAGKDLSQLKAAVENQFLSLDQQEKNVRSLMAKLESGLIRRLAGLQRD
;
A
#
# COMPACT_ATOMS: atom_id res chain seq x y z
N MET A 1 24.92 19.45 -0.74
CA MET A 1 23.57 18.96 -0.39
C MET A 1 23.42 19.14 1.11
N GLN A 2 22.77 20.22 1.54
CA GLN A 2 22.58 20.52 2.97
C GLN A 2 21.67 19.44 3.60
N GLU A 3 21.92 19.11 4.86
CA GLU A 3 21.23 18.07 5.63
C GLU A 3 19.72 18.34 5.84
N SER A 4 19.26 19.55 5.50
CA SER A 4 17.91 20.08 5.73
C SER A 4 16.84 19.63 4.72
N ASP A 5 17.19 18.81 3.72
CA ASP A 5 16.27 18.43 2.63
C ASP A 5 15.90 16.93 2.64
N LEU A 6 16.09 16.24 3.75
CA LEU A 6 15.80 14.80 3.82
C LEU A 6 14.32 14.52 4.10
N ILE A 7 13.78 13.54 3.40
CA ILE A 7 12.42 13.05 3.59
C ILE A 7 12.40 12.11 4.80
N THR A 8 11.42 12.31 5.68
CA THR A 8 11.02 11.31 6.67
C THR A 8 9.94 10.43 6.05
N LEU A 9 10.29 9.18 5.75
CA LEU A 9 9.40 8.16 5.20
C LEU A 9 8.90 7.24 6.31
N LYS A 10 7.58 7.02 6.37
CA LYS A 10 6.99 5.91 7.13
C LYS A 10 6.11 5.06 6.23
N VAL A 11 6.36 3.76 6.25
CA VAL A 11 5.49 2.74 5.66
C VAL A 11 4.74 2.05 6.79
N LEU A 12 3.41 2.11 6.73
CA LEU A 12 2.49 1.70 7.78
C LEU A 12 1.60 0.57 7.26
N LEU A 13 1.49 -0.47 8.07
CA LEU A 13 0.56 -1.57 7.92
C LEU A 13 -0.56 -1.44 8.96
N PRO A 14 -1.73 -2.05 8.77
CA PRO A 14 -2.81 -2.02 9.76
C PRO A 14 -2.39 -2.51 11.16
N PHE A 15 -1.38 -3.37 11.21
CA PHE A 15 -0.88 -4.01 12.43
C PHE A 15 0.49 -3.51 12.90
N GLY A 16 1.07 -2.49 12.27
CA GLY A 16 2.35 -1.93 12.74
C GLY A 16 3.09 -1.05 11.75
N VAL A 17 4.25 -0.55 12.19
CA VAL A 17 5.19 0.21 11.33
C VAL A 17 6.08 -0.78 10.60
N PHE A 18 6.03 -0.76 9.26
CA PHE A 18 6.86 -1.62 8.42
C PHE A 18 8.27 -1.05 8.22
N ALA A 19 8.34 0.25 7.95
CA ALA A 19 9.60 0.97 7.79
C ALA A 19 9.46 2.42 8.28
N GLU A 20 10.49 2.92 8.96
CA GLU A 20 10.62 4.33 9.34
C GLU A 20 12.06 4.77 9.06
N LYS A 21 12.21 5.81 8.22
CA LYS A 21 13.50 6.32 7.75
C LYS A 21 13.45 7.85 7.73
N ALA A 22 14.47 8.49 8.31
CA ALA A 22 14.56 9.96 8.38
C ALA A 22 15.51 10.55 7.33
N ASP A 23 16.18 9.71 6.55
CA ASP A 23 17.29 10.05 5.66
C ASP A 23 17.03 9.72 4.20
N VAL A 24 15.75 9.79 3.78
CA VAL A 24 15.32 9.44 2.42
C VAL A 24 15.54 10.61 1.46
N LEU A 25 16.13 10.32 0.31
CA LEU A 25 16.44 11.27 -0.77
C LEU A 25 15.33 11.34 -1.80
N LYS A 26 14.69 10.21 -2.10
CA LYS A 26 13.65 10.09 -3.12
C LYS A 26 12.76 8.90 -2.80
N VAL A 27 11.47 9.02 -3.14
CA VAL A 27 10.50 7.93 -3.09
C VAL A 27 9.83 7.82 -4.45
N VAL A 28 9.59 6.60 -4.95
CA VAL A 28 8.83 6.32 -6.17
C VAL A 28 7.82 5.23 -5.86
N ALA A 29 6.56 5.45 -6.21
CA ALA A 29 5.49 4.47 -6.00
C ALA A 29 4.55 4.42 -7.20
N ASP A 30 3.92 3.26 -7.40
CA ASP A 30 2.95 3.05 -8.47
C ASP A 30 1.53 3.47 -8.04
N THR A 31 0.87 4.21 -8.92
CA THR A 31 -0.50 4.69 -8.75
C THR A 31 -1.36 4.26 -9.93
N ASN A 32 -2.68 4.43 -9.81
CA ASN A 32 -3.62 4.12 -10.89
C ASN A 32 -3.43 4.97 -12.17
N VAL A 33 -2.66 6.05 -12.12
CA VAL A 33 -2.36 6.93 -13.27
C VAL A 33 -0.90 6.85 -13.71
N GLY A 34 -0.14 5.87 -13.19
CA GLY A 34 1.30 5.69 -13.45
C GLY A 34 2.14 5.87 -12.19
N SER A 35 3.46 5.92 -12.34
CA SER A 35 4.37 6.04 -11.20
C SER A 35 4.56 7.50 -10.79
N VAL A 36 4.55 7.76 -9.48
CA VAL A 36 4.79 9.09 -8.89
C VAL A 36 6.14 9.13 -8.18
N GLY A 37 6.97 10.11 -8.53
CA GLY A 37 8.22 10.41 -7.85
C GLY A 37 8.06 11.56 -6.85
N ILE A 38 8.47 11.32 -5.60
CA ILE A 38 8.53 12.30 -4.53
C ILE A 38 9.99 12.64 -4.26
N LEU A 39 10.31 13.92 -4.46
CA LEU A 39 11.58 14.54 -4.09
C LEU A 39 11.33 15.55 -2.95
N PRO A 40 12.38 15.98 -2.24
CA PRO A 40 12.28 17.06 -1.27
C PRO A 40 11.63 18.30 -1.91
N HIS A 41 10.82 19.02 -1.12
CA HIS A 41 10.11 20.23 -1.56
C HIS A 41 9.08 20.04 -2.69
N ARG A 42 8.73 18.80 -3.05
CA ARG A 42 7.54 18.55 -3.87
C ARG A 42 6.31 19.15 -3.19
N LEU A 43 5.29 19.60 -3.93
CA LEU A 43 4.04 20.07 -3.32
C LEU A 43 3.32 18.95 -2.56
N ASP A 44 2.59 19.34 -1.51
CA ASP A 44 1.78 18.41 -0.72
C ASP A 44 0.72 17.72 -1.58
N CYS A 45 0.59 16.41 -1.42
CA CYS A 45 -0.28 15.60 -2.28
C CYS A 45 -0.71 14.31 -1.60
N VAL A 46 -1.81 13.75 -2.12
CA VAL A 46 -2.28 12.41 -1.80
C VAL A 46 -2.36 11.60 -3.08
N ALA A 47 -1.98 10.34 -3.03
CA ALA A 47 -2.07 9.43 -4.16
C ALA A 47 -2.59 8.06 -3.72
N ALA A 48 -3.52 7.50 -4.48
CA ALA A 48 -3.92 6.10 -4.33
C ALA A 48 -2.86 5.19 -4.95
N LEU A 49 -2.38 4.23 -4.17
CA LEU A 49 -1.38 3.27 -4.60
C LEU A 49 -2.06 2.02 -5.15
N THR A 50 -1.50 1.48 -6.22
CA THR A 50 -1.84 0.16 -6.76
C THR A 50 -0.80 -0.86 -6.28
N PRO A 51 -1.13 -2.17 -6.25
CA PRO A 51 -0.14 -3.20 -5.97
C PRO A 51 1.05 -3.08 -6.93
N GLY A 52 2.27 -3.03 -6.40
CA GLY A 52 3.45 -2.68 -7.17
C GLY A 52 4.72 -2.61 -6.34
N ILE A 53 5.75 -1.97 -6.90
CA ILE A 53 7.03 -1.80 -6.23
C ILE A 53 7.15 -0.36 -5.73
N LEU A 54 7.23 -0.22 -4.42
CA LEU A 54 7.71 0.99 -3.77
C LEU A 54 9.23 0.99 -3.82
N PHE A 55 9.80 2.06 -4.33
CA PHE A 55 11.23 2.31 -4.32
C PHE A 55 11.52 3.54 -3.47
N TYR A 56 12.56 3.49 -2.65
CA TYR A 56 13.12 4.68 -2.03
C TYR A 56 14.63 4.60 -1.95
N GLU A 57 15.26 5.76 -2.04
CA GLU A 57 16.70 5.92 -1.91
C GLU A 57 16.98 6.58 -0.56
N SER A 58 17.80 5.96 0.27
CA SER A 58 18.22 6.50 1.58
C SER A 58 19.73 6.71 1.62
N LYS A 59 20.18 7.66 2.45
CA LYS A 59 21.62 7.88 2.65
C LYS A 59 22.30 6.68 3.31
N SER A 60 21.62 6.00 4.22
CA SER A 60 22.18 4.90 5.02
C SER A 60 22.17 3.55 4.30
N GLU A 61 21.13 3.25 3.53
CA GLU A 61 20.95 1.92 2.91
C GLU A 61 21.09 1.95 1.38
N GLY A 62 21.17 3.14 0.77
CA GLY A 62 21.14 3.30 -0.67
C GLY A 62 19.75 2.98 -1.23
N ASP A 63 19.73 2.25 -2.34
CA ASP A 63 18.51 1.86 -3.06
C ASP A 63 17.77 0.72 -2.35
N VAL A 64 16.50 0.97 -2.00
CA VAL A 64 15.63 -0.01 -1.35
C VAL A 64 14.35 -0.22 -2.16
N TYR A 65 13.99 -1.49 -2.33
CA TYR A 65 12.78 -1.93 -3.03
C TYR A 65 11.87 -2.70 -2.07
N VAL A 66 10.58 -2.37 -2.11
CA VAL A 66 9.55 -2.97 -1.26
C VAL A 66 8.36 -3.31 -2.15
N ALA A 67 7.93 -4.56 -2.14
CA ALA A 67 6.65 -4.94 -2.73
C ALA A 67 5.53 -4.44 -1.82
N VAL A 68 4.63 -3.63 -2.35
CA VAL A 68 3.49 -3.08 -1.60
C VAL A 68 2.19 -3.45 -2.30
N ASP A 69 1.15 -3.66 -1.49
CA ASP A 69 -0.22 -3.82 -1.97
C ASP A 69 -0.88 -2.43 -2.17
N GLN A 70 -2.19 -2.42 -2.44
CA GLN A 70 -3.01 -1.23 -2.49
C GLN A 70 -2.96 -0.43 -1.17
N GLY A 71 -3.05 0.90 -1.31
CA GLY A 71 -2.92 1.80 -0.18
C GLY A 71 -3.04 3.26 -0.55
N ILE A 72 -2.63 4.13 0.37
CA ILE A 72 -2.63 5.59 0.20
C ILE A 72 -1.25 6.13 0.57
N LEU A 73 -0.72 6.99 -0.29
CA LEU A 73 0.45 7.83 -0.02
C LEU A 73 -0.02 9.25 0.31
N VAL A 74 0.50 9.81 1.39
CA VAL A 74 0.30 11.20 1.80
C VAL A 74 1.67 11.86 1.95
N LYS A 75 1.89 12.95 1.23
CA LYS A 75 3.08 13.79 1.33
C LYS A 75 2.70 15.13 1.92
N VAL A 76 3.37 15.53 3.01
CA VAL A 76 3.22 16.84 3.67
C VAL A 76 4.59 17.37 4.10
N GLY A 77 5.01 18.54 3.61
CA GLY A 77 6.33 19.10 3.92
C GLY A 77 7.48 18.15 3.50
N LEU A 78 8.27 17.67 4.46
CA LEU A 78 9.30 16.65 4.24
C LEU A 78 8.88 15.26 4.72
N SER A 79 7.62 15.08 5.11
CA SER A 79 7.08 13.80 5.55
C SER A 79 6.35 13.09 4.42
N VAL A 80 6.65 11.81 4.23
CA VAL A 80 5.93 10.89 3.33
C VAL A 80 5.40 9.73 4.18
N LEU A 81 4.08 9.60 4.23
CA LEU A 81 3.39 8.51 4.91
C LEU A 81 2.77 7.62 3.85
N ILE A 82 3.01 6.32 3.94
CA ILE A 82 2.47 5.31 3.04
C ILE A 82 1.73 4.29 3.89
N SER A 83 0.41 4.24 3.77
CA SER A 83 -0.43 3.26 4.43
C SER A 83 -0.89 2.22 3.43
N VAL A 84 -0.45 0.98 3.58
CA VAL A 84 -0.73 -0.13 2.65
C VAL A 84 -1.26 -1.33 3.43
N SER A 85 -2.06 -2.17 2.80
CA SER A 85 -2.60 -3.38 3.44
C SER A 85 -1.50 -4.40 3.77
N ASN A 86 -0.55 -4.57 2.84
CA ASN A 86 0.57 -5.50 2.94
C ASN A 86 1.84 -4.88 2.35
N ALA A 87 2.99 -5.27 2.90
CA ALA A 87 4.31 -4.87 2.41
C ALA A 87 5.34 -5.97 2.67
N ILE A 88 6.26 -6.19 1.71
CA ILE A 88 7.31 -7.19 1.77
C ILE A 88 8.62 -6.55 1.29
N ALA A 89 9.67 -6.64 2.13
CA ALA A 89 11.01 -6.17 1.78
C ALA A 89 11.80 -7.30 1.14
N GLY A 90 12.68 -6.97 0.20
CA GLY A 90 13.47 -7.96 -0.51
C GLY A 90 14.68 -7.34 -1.20
N LYS A 91 15.71 -8.15 -1.41
CA LYS A 91 16.93 -7.74 -2.14
C LYS A 91 16.88 -8.10 -3.62
N ASP A 92 16.06 -9.07 -3.99
CA ASP A 92 15.86 -9.52 -5.37
C ASP A 92 14.54 -8.98 -5.91
N LEU A 93 14.63 -8.09 -6.89
CA LEU A 93 13.48 -7.47 -7.55
C LEU A 93 12.60 -8.52 -8.24
N SER A 94 13.18 -9.62 -8.71
CA SER A 94 12.44 -10.71 -9.36
C SER A 94 11.49 -11.39 -8.38
N GLN A 95 11.97 -11.65 -7.15
CA GLN A 95 11.15 -12.22 -6.07
C GLN A 95 10.08 -11.25 -5.60
N LEU A 96 10.41 -9.97 -5.47
CA LEU A 96 9.43 -8.94 -5.11
C LEU A 96 8.31 -8.83 -6.14
N LYS A 97 8.66 -8.85 -7.43
CA LYS A 97 7.66 -8.83 -8.50
C LYS A 97 6.76 -10.07 -8.46
N ALA A 98 7.34 -11.25 -8.26
CA ALA A 98 6.56 -12.47 -8.09
C ALA A 98 5.66 -12.43 -6.85
N ALA A 99 6.09 -11.79 -5.76
CA ALA A 99 5.28 -11.61 -4.57
C ALA A 99 4.07 -10.69 -4.83
N VAL A 100 4.27 -9.59 -5.57
CA VAL A 100 3.16 -8.70 -5.98
C VAL A 100 2.12 -9.48 -6.79
N GLU A 101 2.55 -10.24 -7.79
CA GLU A 101 1.65 -10.99 -8.68
C GLU A 101 0.91 -12.11 -7.93
N ASN A 102 1.61 -12.89 -7.10
CA ASN A 102 1.04 -14.10 -6.51
C ASN A 102 0.34 -13.88 -5.17
N GLN A 103 0.80 -12.93 -4.35
CA GLN A 103 0.22 -12.72 -3.02
C GLN A 103 -0.84 -11.62 -3.03
N PHE A 104 -0.63 -10.50 -3.73
CA PHE A 104 -1.58 -9.39 -3.64
C PHE A 104 -2.78 -9.56 -4.60
N LEU A 105 -2.54 -9.96 -5.85
CA LEU A 105 -3.64 -10.13 -6.81
C LEU A 105 -4.50 -11.38 -6.54
N SER A 106 -3.88 -12.47 -6.05
CA SER A 106 -4.59 -13.73 -5.78
C SER A 106 -5.43 -13.67 -4.50
N LEU A 107 -4.89 -13.11 -3.41
CA LEU A 107 -5.60 -12.99 -2.14
C LEU A 107 -6.80 -12.05 -2.26
N ASP A 108 -6.67 -10.92 -2.97
CA ASP A 108 -7.76 -9.98 -3.19
C ASP A 108 -8.95 -10.63 -3.93
N GLN A 109 -8.69 -11.49 -4.93
CA GLN A 109 -9.74 -12.18 -5.66
C GLN A 109 -10.46 -13.24 -4.81
N GLN A 110 -9.72 -13.99 -3.98
CA GLN A 110 -10.31 -14.97 -3.08
C GLN A 110 -11.13 -14.30 -1.96
N GLU A 111 -10.61 -13.24 -1.34
CA GLU A 111 -11.33 -12.48 -0.32
C GLU A 111 -12.62 -11.86 -0.87
N LYS A 112 -12.57 -11.25 -2.06
CA LYS A 112 -13.77 -10.72 -2.73
C LYS A 112 -14.82 -11.79 -2.97
N ASN A 113 -14.41 -12.98 -3.40
CA ASN A 113 -15.34 -14.09 -3.65
C ASN A 113 -16.00 -14.56 -2.35
N VAL A 114 -15.22 -14.82 -1.29
CA VAL A 114 -15.74 -15.26 0.02
C VAL A 114 -16.69 -14.21 0.59
N ARG A 115 -16.32 -12.93 0.57
CA ARG A 115 -17.16 -11.84 1.08
C ARG A 115 -18.48 -11.72 0.31
N SER A 116 -18.45 -11.91 -1.01
CA SER A 116 -19.67 -11.88 -1.84
C SER A 116 -20.60 -13.05 -1.53
N LEU A 117 -20.06 -14.24 -1.24
CA LEU A 117 -20.83 -15.43 -0.88
C LEU A 117 -21.48 -15.25 0.48
N MET A 118 -20.75 -14.72 1.46
CA MET A 118 -21.28 -14.43 2.80
C MET A 118 -22.41 -13.39 2.74
N ALA A 119 -22.23 -12.29 2.00
CA ALA A 119 -23.28 -11.28 1.83
C ALA A 119 -24.57 -11.85 1.18
N LYS A 120 -24.43 -12.81 0.25
CA LYS A 120 -25.58 -13.51 -0.36
C LYS A 120 -26.28 -14.44 0.63
N LEU A 121 -25.53 -15.14 1.49
CA LEU A 121 -26.10 -15.99 2.54
C LEU A 121 -26.84 -15.15 3.59
N GLU A 122 -26.25 -14.06 4.05
CA GLU A 122 -26.84 -13.13 5.02
C GLU A 122 -28.13 -12.51 4.47
N SER A 123 -28.08 -11.95 3.25
CA SER A 123 -29.26 -11.36 2.61
C SER A 123 -30.36 -12.39 2.32
N GLY A 124 -30.00 -13.62 1.98
CA GLY A 124 -30.92 -14.75 1.83
C GLY A 124 -31.61 -15.13 3.14
N LEU A 125 -30.86 -15.16 4.25
CA LEU A 125 -31.39 -15.44 5.58
C LEU A 125 -32.37 -14.35 6.03
N ILE A 126 -31.98 -13.07 5.91
CA ILE A 126 -32.84 -11.93 6.26
C ILE A 126 -34.16 -11.98 5.47
N ARG A 127 -34.10 -12.26 4.17
CA ARG A 127 -35.30 -12.37 3.32
C ARG A 127 -36.24 -13.49 3.78
N ARG A 128 -35.69 -14.64 4.17
CA ARG A 128 -36.48 -15.77 4.68
C ARG A 128 -37.12 -15.49 6.03
N LEU A 129 -36.37 -14.89 6.96
CA LEU A 129 -36.88 -14.51 8.28
C LEU A 129 -37.96 -13.41 8.20
N ALA A 130 -37.78 -12.41 7.32
CA ALA A 130 -38.78 -11.38 7.08
C ALA A 130 -40.07 -11.93 6.44
N GLY A 131 -39.97 -13.01 5.65
CA GLY A 131 -41.13 -13.73 5.11
C GLY A 131 -41.93 -14.46 6.20
N LEU A 132 -41.25 -15.02 7.20
CA LEU A 132 -41.88 -15.74 8.33
C LEU A 132 -42.60 -14.83 9.33
N GLN A 133 -42.37 -13.51 9.31
CA GLN A 133 -43.08 -12.54 10.16
C GLN A 133 -44.37 -11.99 9.51
N ARG A 134 -44.68 -12.40 8.26
CA ARG A 134 -45.87 -11.98 7.52
C ARG A 134 -47.00 -13.01 7.49
N ASP A 135 -46.81 -14.13 8.18
CA ASP A 135 -47.82 -15.14 8.50
C ASP A 135 -48.06 -15.16 10.03
#